data_AF-A0A853FJD8-F1
#
_entry.id   AF-A0A853FJD8-F1
#
_cell.length_a   1.000
_cell.length_b   1.000
_cell.length_c   1.000
_cell.angle_alpha   90.00
_cell.angle_beta   90.00
_cell.angle_gamma   90.00
#
_symmetry.space_group_name_H-M   'P 1'
#
loop_
_entity.id
_entity.type
_entity.pdbx_description
1 polymer ?
#
loop_
_entity_poly.entity_id
_entity_poly.type
_entity_poly.pdbx_seq_one_letter_code
_entity_poly.pdbx_strand_id
1 'polypeptide(L)'
;MLTYRQLKDIQEGHRRNPDVMDLLREVKRLRAVAVLSYSVVGFIRLCDLSKEDQAKFEPLFEALKAEQCVQGWRRAREKREHMNFPHETEGRDGDMAYYWREMQKTRE
;
A
#
# COMPACT_ATOMS: atom_id res chain seq x y z
N MET A 1 -16.57 -7.60 -7.40
CA MET A 1 -16.46 -6.58 -6.34
C MET A 1 -16.24 -5.21 -6.98
N LEU A 2 -16.90 -4.14 -6.49
CA LEU A 2 -16.89 -2.82 -7.15
C LEU A 2 -15.56 -2.07 -6.97
N THR A 3 -15.01 -1.52 -8.04
CA THR A 3 -13.79 -0.68 -8.00
C THR A 3 -14.08 0.73 -7.44
N TYR A 4 -13.03 1.49 -7.12
CA TYR A 4 -13.18 2.89 -6.68
C TYR A 4 -13.85 3.78 -7.75
N ARG A 5 -13.55 3.55 -9.03
CA ARG A 5 -14.18 4.28 -10.16
C ARG A 5 -15.68 4.01 -10.20
N GLN A 6 -16.07 2.73 -10.15
CA GLN A 6 -17.48 2.34 -10.15
C GLN A 6 -18.26 2.92 -8.95
N LEU A 7 -17.65 2.99 -7.75
CA LEU A 7 -18.29 3.66 -6.61
C LEU A 7 -18.49 5.15 -6.83
N LYS A 8 -17.54 5.82 -7.49
CA LYS A 8 -17.65 7.24 -7.82
C LYS A 8 -18.77 7.49 -8.84
N ASP A 9 -18.87 6.64 -9.86
CA ASP A 9 -19.91 6.75 -10.89
C ASP A 9 -21.32 6.58 -10.28
N ILE A 10 -21.49 5.61 -9.36
CA ILE A 10 -22.74 5.43 -8.61
C ILE A 10 -23.02 6.65 -7.72
N GLN A 11 -22.01 7.18 -7.05
CA GLN A 11 -22.15 8.38 -6.20
C GLN A 11 -22.63 9.59 -7.00
N GLU A 12 -22.12 9.77 -8.22
CA GLU A 12 -22.50 10.88 -9.10
C GLU A 12 -23.92 10.69 -9.65
N GLY A 13 -24.28 9.47 -10.07
CA GLY A 13 -25.62 9.13 -10.58
C GLY A 13 -26.74 9.20 -9.53
N HIS A 14 -26.42 9.01 -8.24
CA HIS A 14 -27.41 8.93 -7.16
C HIS A 14 -27.23 10.00 -6.08
N ARG A 15 -26.55 11.11 -6.38
CA ARG A 15 -26.21 12.16 -5.39
C ARG A 15 -27.40 12.72 -4.59
N ARG A 16 -28.61 12.67 -5.15
CA ARG A 16 -29.86 13.16 -4.53
C ARG A 16 -30.64 12.07 -3.77
N ASN A 17 -30.22 10.81 -3.86
CA ASN A 17 -30.85 9.70 -3.15
C ASN A 17 -30.08 9.43 -1.84
N PRO A 18 -30.63 9.80 -0.66
CA PRO A 18 -29.93 9.68 0.62
C PRO A 18 -29.59 8.22 0.98
N ASP A 19 -30.49 7.27 0.70
CA ASP A 19 -30.29 5.86 1.03
C ASP A 19 -29.09 5.26 0.28
N VAL A 20 -28.95 5.60 -1.01
CA VAL A 20 -27.79 5.17 -1.82
C VAL A 20 -26.50 5.77 -1.28
N MET A 21 -26.53 7.04 -0.86
CA MET A 21 -25.36 7.70 -0.29
C MET A 21 -24.95 7.11 1.05
N ASP A 22 -25.90 6.72 1.89
CA ASP A 22 -25.64 6.07 3.18
C ASP A 22 -25.09 4.65 2.99
N LEU A 23 -25.64 3.89 2.06
CA LEU A 23 -25.07 2.59 1.68
C LEU A 23 -23.64 2.73 1.17
N LEU A 24 -23.36 3.72 0.32
CA LEU A 24 -22.01 3.99 -0.19
C LEU A 24 -21.02 4.37 0.93
N ARG A 25 -21.48 5.13 1.93
CA ARG A 25 -20.67 5.45 3.13
C ARG A 25 -20.36 4.20 3.92
N GLU A 26 -21.33 3.32 4.11
CA GLU A 26 -21.14 2.08 4.84
C GLU A 26 -20.18 1.13 4.10
N VAL A 27 -20.31 1.02 2.77
CA VAL A 27 -19.35 0.28 1.95
C VAL A 27 -17.93 0.86 2.07
N LYS A 28 -17.77 2.19 2.09
CA LYS A 28 -16.47 2.82 2.32
C LYS A 28 -15.93 2.51 3.72
N ARG A 29 -16.78 2.54 4.75
CA ARG A 29 -16.43 2.19 6.14
C ARG A 29 -15.93 0.75 6.23
N LEU A 30 -16.67 -0.21 5.68
CA LEU A 30 -16.30 -1.63 5.69
C LEU A 30 -14.97 -1.89 4.95
N ARG A 31 -14.74 -1.21 3.82
CA ARG A 31 -13.45 -1.31 3.11
C ARG A 31 -12.28 -0.79 3.95
N ALA A 32 -12.49 0.30 4.69
CA ALA A 32 -11.48 0.82 5.61
C ALA A 32 -11.20 -0.17 6.74
N VAL A 33 -12.23 -0.80 7.31
CA VAL A 33 -12.09 -1.86 8.31
C VAL A 33 -11.30 -3.04 7.75
N ALA A 34 -11.61 -3.53 6.55
CA ALA A 34 -10.86 -4.63 5.92
C ALA A 34 -9.37 -4.29 5.74
N VAL A 35 -9.06 -3.06 5.30
CA VAL A 35 -7.67 -2.58 5.18
C VAL A 35 -6.97 -2.50 6.54
N LEU A 36 -7.64 -2.00 7.57
CA LEU A 36 -7.10 -1.94 8.93
C LEU A 36 -6.87 -3.33 9.53
N SER A 37 -7.81 -4.25 9.34
CA SER A 37 -7.66 -5.64 9.78
C SER A 37 -6.47 -6.29 9.08
N TYR A 38 -6.33 -6.10 7.76
CA TYR A 38 -5.18 -6.63 7.02
C TYR A 38 -3.86 -6.00 7.47
N SER A 39 -3.82 -4.69 7.76
CA SER A 39 -2.60 -4.08 8.26
C SER A 39 -2.24 -4.65 9.64
N VAL A 40 -3.18 -4.72 10.59
CA VAL A 40 -2.88 -5.29 11.90
C VAL A 40 -2.42 -6.75 11.79
N VAL A 41 -3.17 -7.61 11.10
CA VAL A 41 -2.84 -9.04 10.99
C VAL A 41 -1.58 -9.27 10.15
N GLY A 42 -1.33 -8.46 9.12
CA GLY A 42 -0.14 -8.56 8.28
C GLY A 42 1.13 -7.97 8.88
N PHE A 43 1.02 -7.09 9.88
CA PHE A 43 2.17 -6.52 10.62
C PHE A 43 2.37 -7.12 12.01
N ILE A 44 1.40 -7.84 12.56
CA ILE A 44 1.70 -8.82 13.60
C ILE A 44 2.71 -9.77 12.97
N ARG A 45 3.97 -9.69 13.43
CA ARG A 45 4.97 -10.66 13.05
C ARG A 45 4.42 -12.01 13.47
N LEU A 46 3.91 -12.77 12.51
CA LEU A 46 3.52 -14.17 12.70
C LEU A 46 4.69 -14.97 13.32
N CYS A 47 5.90 -14.44 13.26
CA CYS A 47 7.11 -14.91 13.93
C CYS A 47 6.94 -15.27 15.42
N ASP A 48 6.00 -14.65 16.16
CA ASP A 48 5.77 -14.94 17.59
C ASP A 48 4.52 -15.80 17.86
N LEU A 49 3.75 -16.15 16.82
CA LEU A 49 2.60 -17.05 16.93
C LEU A 49 3.04 -18.50 16.76
N SER A 50 2.39 -19.39 17.52
CA SER A 50 2.56 -20.83 17.34
C SER A 50 2.18 -21.23 15.91
N LYS A 51 2.75 -22.32 15.37
CA LYS A 51 2.38 -22.83 14.04
C LYS A 51 0.88 -23.13 13.93
N GLU A 52 0.25 -23.55 15.02
CA GLU A 52 -1.20 -23.77 15.06
C GLU A 52 -1.98 -22.48 14.94
N ASP A 53 -1.56 -21.40 15.61
CA ASP A 53 -2.26 -20.12 15.53
C ASP A 53 -2.04 -19.44 14.18
N GLN A 54 -0.84 -19.56 13.61
CA GLN A 54 -0.59 -19.15 12.22
C GLN A 54 -1.57 -19.83 11.26
N ALA A 55 -1.76 -21.16 11.38
CA ALA A 55 -2.70 -21.91 10.55
C ALA A 55 -4.16 -21.47 10.73
N LYS A 56 -4.55 -20.98 11.92
CA LYS A 56 -5.90 -20.42 12.16
C LYS A 56 -6.11 -19.06 11.47
N PHE A 57 -5.07 -18.25 11.36
CA PHE A 57 -5.16 -16.92 10.76
C PHE A 57 -4.92 -16.91 9.24
N GLU A 58 -4.26 -17.93 8.69
CA GLU A 58 -3.97 -18.04 7.25
C GLU A 58 -5.21 -17.85 6.35
N PRO A 59 -6.38 -18.49 6.62
CA PRO A 59 -7.55 -18.32 5.77
C PRO A 59 -8.09 -16.88 5.78
N LEU A 60 -8.04 -16.22 6.95
CA LEU A 60 -8.42 -14.81 7.08
C LEU A 60 -7.47 -13.92 6.29
N PHE A 61 -6.17 -14.22 6.32
CA PHE A 61 -5.16 -13.46 5.62
C PHE A 61 -5.32 -13.56 4.10
N GLU A 62 -5.53 -14.77 3.58
CA GLU A 62 -5.79 -15.02 2.17
C GLU A 62 -7.10 -14.37 1.70
N ALA A 63 -8.17 -14.46 2.50
CA ALA A 63 -9.43 -13.78 2.20
C ALA A 63 -9.24 -12.26 2.11
N LEU A 64 -8.53 -11.65 3.07
CA LEU A 64 -8.25 -10.21 3.05
C LEU A 64 -7.35 -9.81 1.87
N LYS A 65 -6.37 -10.63 1.46
CA LYS A 65 -5.55 -10.35 0.26
C LYS A 65 -6.36 -10.34 -1.03
N ALA A 66 -7.44 -11.12 -1.11
CA ALA A 66 -8.32 -11.15 -2.27
C ALA A 66 -9.15 -9.87 -2.42
N GLU A 67 -9.36 -9.11 -1.33
CA GLU A 67 -10.16 -7.88 -1.33
C GLU A 67 -9.48 -6.76 -2.14
N GLN A 68 -10.24 -6.13 -3.05
CA GLN A 68 -9.69 -5.08 -3.93
C GLN A 68 -9.19 -3.85 -3.16
N CYS A 69 -9.81 -3.49 -2.03
CA CYS A 69 -9.34 -2.37 -1.21
C CYS A 69 -7.97 -2.66 -0.57
N VAL A 70 -7.74 -3.91 -0.15
CA VAL A 70 -6.47 -4.35 0.43
C VAL A 70 -5.38 -4.39 -0.64
N GLN A 71 -5.67 -4.91 -1.83
CA GLN A 71 -4.72 -4.87 -2.95
C GLN A 71 -4.33 -3.45 -3.34
N GLY A 72 -5.29 -2.53 -3.39
CA GLY A 72 -5.03 -1.11 -3.65
C GLY A 72 -4.15 -0.47 -2.58
N TRP A 73 -4.41 -0.78 -1.30
CA TRP A 73 -3.60 -0.33 -0.19
C TRP A 73 -2.17 -0.90 -0.26
N ARG A 74 -2.00 -2.19 -0.57
CA ARG A 74 -0.69 -2.84 -0.72
C ARG A 74 0.16 -2.14 -1.79
N ARG A 75 -0.39 -1.93 -2.98
CA ARG A 75 0.31 -1.21 -4.07
C ARG A 75 0.71 0.21 -3.66
N ALA A 76 -0.20 0.94 -2.99
CA ALA A 76 0.08 2.29 -2.52
C ALA A 76 1.19 2.31 -1.46
N ARG A 77 1.23 1.29 -0.60
CA ARG A 77 2.27 1.11 0.40
C ARG A 77 3.61 0.74 -0.21
N GLU A 78 3.67 -0.26 -1.10
CA GLU A 78 4.88 -0.63 -1.84
C GLU A 78 5.46 0.60 -2.54
N LYS A 79 4.61 1.40 -3.20
CA LYS A 79 5.04 2.67 -3.82
C LYS A 79 5.64 3.65 -2.80
N ARG A 80 5.06 3.78 -1.60
CA ARG A 80 5.61 4.64 -0.53
C ARG A 80 6.92 4.11 0.01
N GLU A 81 7.04 2.81 0.22
CA GLU A 81 8.28 2.16 0.62
C GLU A 81 9.37 2.39 -0.44
N HIS A 82 9.03 2.25 -1.73
CA HIS A 82 9.93 2.59 -2.86
C HIS A 82 10.33 4.08 -2.91
N MET A 83 9.43 4.99 -2.59
CA MET A 83 9.74 6.44 -2.51
C MET A 83 10.53 6.82 -1.26
N ASN A 84 10.43 6.02 -0.19
CA ASN A 84 11.15 6.19 1.08
C ASN A 84 12.46 5.39 1.15
N PHE A 85 12.85 4.68 0.07
CA PHE A 85 14.26 4.33 -0.05
C PHE A 85 15.03 5.65 0.01
N PRO A 86 16.07 5.76 0.85
CA PRO A 86 16.97 6.88 0.74
C PRO A 86 17.35 6.93 -0.73
N HIS A 87 17.26 8.09 -1.34
CA HIS A 87 18.13 8.35 -2.45
C HIS A 87 19.55 8.06 -1.93
N GLU A 88 20.07 6.84 -2.15
CA GLU A 88 21.52 6.59 -2.27
C GLU A 88 22.08 7.34 -3.51
N THR A 89 21.29 8.26 -4.07
CA THR A 89 21.65 9.31 -5.01
C THR A 89 21.55 10.73 -4.42
N GLU A 90 21.44 10.91 -3.09
CA GLU A 90 21.77 12.20 -2.43
C GLU A 90 23.29 12.46 -2.34
N GLY A 91 24.06 11.81 -3.23
CA GLY A 91 25.48 12.10 -3.49
C GLY A 91 25.94 11.75 -4.92
N ARG A 92 25.06 11.42 -5.88
CA ARG A 92 25.51 10.87 -7.19
C ARG A 92 25.39 11.76 -8.41
N ASP A 93 24.86 12.97 -8.28
CA ASP A 93 24.96 13.96 -9.37
C ASP A 93 25.99 15.07 -9.08
N GLY A 94 26.48 15.16 -7.84
CA GLY A 94 27.53 16.10 -7.42
C GLY A 94 28.96 15.54 -7.42
N ASP A 95 29.13 14.23 -7.13
CA ASP A 95 30.47 13.66 -6.90
C ASP A 95 31.13 13.02 -8.12
N MET A 96 30.43 12.82 -9.24
CA MET A 96 31.08 12.33 -10.46
C MET A 96 32.11 13.33 -11.01
N ALA A 97 31.90 14.64 -10.80
CA ALA A 97 32.87 15.67 -11.17
C ALA A 97 34.14 15.65 -10.28
N TYR A 98 34.00 15.23 -9.01
CA TYR A 98 35.13 15.07 -8.09
C TYR A 98 36.02 13.90 -8.53
N TYR A 99 35.44 12.71 -8.73
CA TYR A 99 36.19 11.52 -9.17
C TYR A 99 36.82 11.70 -10.56
N TRP A 100 36.16 12.41 -11.49
CA TRP A 100 36.74 12.71 -12.80
C TRP A 100 37.95 13.66 -12.75
N ARG A 101 37.97 14.66 -11.86
CA ARG A 101 39.15 15.54 -11.68
C ARG A 101 40.33 14.82 -11.05
N GLU A 102 40.08 13.96 -10.07
CA GLU A 102 41.13 13.17 -9.43
C GLU A 102 41.79 12.16 -10.39
N MET A 103 40.99 11.52 -11.26
CA MET A 103 41.52 10.60 -12.28
C MET A 103 42.32 11.29 -13.40
N GLN A 104 42.08 12.57 -13.67
CA GLN A 104 42.90 13.33 -14.62
C GLN A 104 44.23 13.80 -14.02
N LYS A 105 44.28 14.14 -12.72
CA LYS A 105 45.53 14.54 -12.03
C LYS A 105 46.53 13.40 -11.84
N THR A 106 46.10 12.15 -11.92
CA THR A 106 46.97 10.96 -11.81
C THR A 106 47.51 10.46 -13.15
N ARG A 107 47.22 11.18 -14.25
CA ARG A 107 47.69 10.86 -15.61
C ARG A 107 48.67 11.88 -16.20
N GLU A 108 49.14 12.84 -15.40
CA GLU A 108 50.30 13.70 -15.69
C GLU A 108 51.51 13.22 -14.86
#